data_AF-A0A1S1MTN7-F1
#
_entry.id   AF-A0A1S1MTN7-F1
#
_cell.length_a   1.000
_cell.length_b   1.000
_cell.length_c   1.000
_cell.angle_alpha   90.00
_cell.angle_beta   90.00
_cell.angle_gamma   90.00
#
_symmetry.space_group_name_H-M   'P 1'
#
loop_
_entity.id
_entity.type
_entity.pdbx_description
1 polymer ?
#
loop_
_entity_poly.entity_id
_entity_poly.type
_entity_poly.pdbx_seq_one_letter_code
_entity_poly.pdbx_strand_id
1 'polypeptide(L)'
;MSWKCQNCNTTIDDDAFEVCWNCSCEKGKSKPSEELTKLAPDCIRCQASLTFIGTKNFHEGTRWGVLGELGELFVNKENLDMYACKSCGKVEFFVAGFNKHLTRTSSG
;
A
#
# COMPACT_ATOMS: atom_id res chain seq x y z
N MET A 1 17.70 -5.40 -19.06
CA MET A 1 18.81 -5.13 -18.09
C MET A 1 18.39 -5.67 -16.72
N SER A 2 19.29 -5.98 -15.79
CA SER A 2 18.90 -6.43 -14.44
C SER A 2 18.85 -5.25 -13.46
N TRP A 3 18.05 -5.37 -12.40
CA TRP A 3 18.01 -4.39 -11.31
C TRP A 3 18.06 -5.06 -9.94
N LYS A 4 18.56 -4.34 -8.94
CA LYS A 4 18.67 -4.84 -7.57
C LYS A 4 17.58 -4.22 -6.70
N CYS A 5 16.79 -5.07 -6.03
CA CYS A 5 15.77 -4.60 -5.12
C CYS A 5 16.40 -3.86 -3.94
N GLN A 6 16.00 -2.60 -3.72
CA GLN A 6 16.52 -1.77 -2.64
C GLN A 6 15.98 -2.18 -1.24
N ASN A 7 14.97 -3.06 -1.19
CA ASN A 7 14.40 -3.57 0.05
C ASN A 7 15.08 -4.88 0.50
N CYS A 8 15.08 -5.92 -0.35
CA CYS A 8 15.58 -7.25 0.03
C CYS A 8 16.91 -7.64 -0.64
N ASN A 9 17.52 -6.74 -1.41
CA ASN A 9 18.79 -6.95 -2.13
C ASN A 9 18.80 -8.07 -3.18
N THR A 10 17.64 -8.67 -3.50
CA THR A 10 17.51 -9.66 -4.58
C THR A 10 17.75 -9.02 -5.94
N THR A 11 18.52 -9.69 -6.80
CA THR A 11 18.68 -9.33 -8.20
C THR A 11 17.48 -9.81 -9.00
N ILE A 12 16.90 -8.90 -9.77
CA ILE A 12 15.82 -9.18 -10.72
C ILE A 12 16.46 -9.13 -12.11
N ASP A 13 16.46 -10.27 -12.80
CA ASP A 13 17.23 -10.45 -14.04
C ASP A 13 16.59 -9.77 -15.27
N ASP A 14 15.37 -9.28 -15.12
CA ASP A 14 14.58 -8.66 -16.18
C ASP A 14 14.00 -7.32 -15.68
N ASP A 15 14.31 -6.25 -16.42
CA ASP A 15 13.91 -4.88 -16.11
C ASP A 15 12.46 -4.59 -16.47
N ALA A 16 11.76 -5.47 -17.20
CA ALA A 16 10.32 -5.38 -17.40
C ALA A 16 9.53 -5.63 -16.10
N PHE A 17 10.13 -6.28 -15.10
CA PHE A 17 9.50 -6.43 -13.78
C PHE A 17 9.62 -5.14 -12.98
N GLU A 18 8.48 -4.49 -12.77
CA GLU A 18 8.37 -3.29 -11.92
C GLU A 18 8.23 -3.62 -10.42
N VAL A 19 8.06 -4.90 -10.07
CA VAL A 19 7.89 -5.37 -8.69
C VAL A 19 8.84 -6.53 -8.40
N CYS A 20 9.53 -6.49 -7.27
CA CYS A 20 10.41 -7.55 -6.80
C CYS A 20 9.61 -8.82 -6.48
N TRP A 21 9.92 -9.94 -7.14
CA TRP A 21 9.24 -11.22 -6.90
C TRP A 21 9.49 -11.78 -5.48
N ASN A 22 10.61 -11.43 -4.84
CA ASN A 22 10.97 -11.95 -3.53
C ASN A 22 10.29 -11.21 -2.36
N CYS A 23 10.12 -9.89 -2.46
CA CYS A 23 9.60 -9.08 -1.35
C CYS A 23 8.43 -8.16 -1.72
N SER A 24 7.95 -8.20 -2.97
CA SER A 24 6.86 -7.36 -3.49
C SER A 24 7.11 -5.85 -3.47
N CYS A 25 8.37 -5.41 -3.32
CA CYS A 25 8.73 -3.98 -3.37
C CYS A 25 8.82 -3.48 -4.82
N GLU A 26 8.30 -2.28 -5.08
CA GLU A 26 8.41 -1.61 -6.38
C GLU A 26 9.86 -1.26 -6.73
N LYS A 27 10.17 -1.28 -8.03
CA LYS A 27 11.46 -0.91 -8.58
C LYS A 27 11.78 0.56 -8.26
N GLY A 28 12.99 0.79 -7.77
CA GLY A 28 13.45 2.13 -7.36
C GLY A 28 12.85 2.66 -6.06
N LYS A 29 12.07 1.86 -5.32
CA LYS A 29 11.58 2.20 -3.98
C LYS A 29 12.27 1.36 -2.91
N SER A 30 12.54 2.00 -1.77
CA SER A 30 12.94 1.33 -0.53
C SER A 30 11.70 0.94 0.29
N LYS A 31 11.91 0.16 1.36
CA LYS A 31 10.89 -0.08 2.37
C LYS A 31 10.25 1.26 2.76
N PRO A 32 8.92 1.33 2.96
CA PRO A 32 8.30 2.50 3.57
C PRO A 32 9.06 2.87 4.83
N SER A 33 9.33 4.16 5.03
CA SER A 33 10.03 4.62 6.22
C SER A 33 9.37 4.03 7.47
N GLU A 34 10.15 3.67 8.48
CA GLU A 34 9.63 3.08 9.72
C GLU A 34 8.57 3.98 10.39
N GLU A 35 8.58 5.29 10.11
CA GLU A 35 7.54 6.23 10.52
C GLU A 35 6.15 5.91 9.95
N LEU A 36 6.05 5.44 8.70
CA LEU A 36 4.79 4.97 8.12
C LEU A 36 4.30 3.65 8.76
N THR A 37 5.20 2.91 9.40
CA THR A 37 4.88 1.64 10.08
C THR A 37 4.40 1.88 11.51
N LYS A 38 4.89 2.94 12.18
CA LYS A 38 4.47 3.30 13.55
C LYS A 38 3.04 3.82 13.66
N LEU A 39 2.43 4.20 12.55
CA LEU A 39 1.06 4.72 12.47
C LEU A 39 0.11 3.75 11.77
N ALA A 40 0.51 2.48 11.63
CA ALA A 40 -0.32 1.51 10.96
C ALA A 40 -1.61 1.25 11.77
N PRO A 41 -2.79 1.36 11.14
CA PRO A 41 -4.06 1.11 11.82
C PRO A 41 -4.18 -0.34 12.28
N ASP A 42 -5.04 -0.59 13.25
CA ASP A 42 -5.35 -1.93 13.70
C ASP A 42 -6.41 -2.58 12.79
N CYS A 43 -6.23 -3.85 12.50
CA CYS A 43 -7.20 -4.65 11.76
C CYS A 43 -8.50 -4.74 12.54
N ILE A 44 -9.61 -4.23 12.01
CA ILE A 44 -10.92 -4.27 12.72
C ILE A 44 -11.43 -5.69 13.03
N ARG A 45 -10.88 -6.73 12.38
CA ARG A 45 -11.24 -8.13 12.65
C ARG A 45 -10.43 -8.75 13.78
N CYS A 46 -9.16 -8.38 13.90
CA CYS A 46 -8.20 -9.04 14.78
C CYS A 46 -7.65 -8.13 15.88
N GLN A 47 -7.89 -6.82 15.78
CA GLN A 47 -7.28 -5.78 16.63
C GLN A 47 -5.74 -5.84 16.65
N ALA A 48 -5.16 -6.37 15.57
CA ALA A 48 -3.72 -6.49 15.39
C ALA A 48 -3.23 -5.43 14.41
N SER A 49 -2.07 -4.84 14.69
CA SER A 49 -1.45 -3.82 13.84
C SER A 49 -1.27 -4.33 12.41
N LEU A 50 -1.73 -3.54 11.45
CA LEU A 50 -1.61 -3.86 10.04
C LEU A 50 -0.18 -3.59 9.53
N THR A 51 0.23 -4.30 8.48
CA THR A 51 1.53 -4.06 7.81
C THR A 51 1.30 -3.32 6.51
N PHE A 52 1.94 -2.17 6.31
CA PHE A 52 1.94 -1.52 5.00
C PHE A 52 2.59 -2.43 3.95
N ILE A 53 1.92 -2.64 2.82
CA ILE A 53 2.40 -3.53 1.75
C ILE A 53 2.61 -2.81 0.41
N GLY A 54 2.20 -1.56 0.26
CA GLY A 54 2.43 -0.77 -0.96
C GLY A 54 1.43 0.34 -1.14
N THR A 55 1.68 1.24 -2.08
CA THR A 55 0.71 2.23 -2.54
C THR A 55 0.36 1.88 -3.98
N LYS A 56 -0.93 1.67 -4.29
CA LYS A 56 -1.36 1.31 -5.64
C LYS A 56 -2.05 2.49 -6.32
N ASN A 57 -1.64 2.76 -7.55
CA ASN A 57 -2.34 3.67 -8.45
C ASN A 57 -3.49 2.92 -9.12
N PHE A 58 -4.72 3.30 -8.84
CA PHE A 58 -5.87 2.80 -9.56
C PHE A 58 -6.08 3.70 -10.78
N HIS A 59 -5.68 3.20 -11.95
CA HIS A 59 -5.95 3.86 -13.22
C HIS A 59 -7.38 3.51 -13.67
N GLU A 60 -8.13 4.55 -13.97
CA GLU A 60 -9.49 4.54 -14.49
C GLU A 60 -9.59 3.66 -15.74
N GLY A 61 -10.11 2.44 -15.58
CA GLY A 61 -10.39 1.50 -16.67
C GLY A 61 -11.89 1.22 -16.74
N THR A 62 -12.62 2.10 -17.45
CA THR A 62 -13.96 2.06 -18.08
C THR A 62 -15.10 1.12 -17.62
N ARG A 63 -15.01 0.28 -16.58
CA ARG A 63 -16.12 -0.61 -16.18
C ARG A 63 -16.20 -0.89 -14.68
N TRP A 64 -16.39 0.15 -13.88
CA TRP A 64 -16.81 0.02 -12.47
C TRP A 64 -18.33 0.07 -12.26
N GLY A 65 -19.12 -0.01 -13.35
CA GLY A 65 -20.59 0.09 -13.36
C GLY A 65 -21.39 -0.96 -12.59
N VAL A 66 -20.79 -1.69 -11.64
CA VAL A 66 -21.45 -2.69 -10.78
C VAL A 66 -21.30 -2.37 -9.28
N LEU A 67 -20.48 -1.38 -8.87
CA LEU A 67 -20.23 -1.09 -7.45
C LEU A 67 -20.86 0.20 -6.88
N GLY A 68 -21.90 0.74 -7.54
CA GLY A 68 -22.75 1.80 -6.98
C GLY A 68 -22.00 3.04 -6.47
N GLU A 69 -22.66 3.88 -5.66
CA GLU A 69 -22.21 5.17 -5.10
C GLU A 69 -20.77 5.21 -4.51
N LEU A 70 -20.16 4.06 -4.21
CA LEU A 70 -18.77 4.00 -3.76
C LEU A 70 -17.78 4.32 -4.89
N GLY A 71 -18.16 4.14 -6.15
CA GLY A 71 -17.33 4.43 -7.32
C GLY A 71 -17.03 5.92 -7.51
N GLU A 72 -17.88 6.81 -6.99
CA GLU A 72 -17.75 8.26 -7.15
C GLU A 72 -16.60 8.84 -6.30
N LEU A 73 -16.23 8.19 -5.19
CA LEU A 73 -15.05 8.53 -4.39
C LEU A 73 -13.72 8.11 -5.04
N PHE A 74 -13.76 7.23 -6.05
CA PHE A 74 -12.58 6.76 -6.79
C PHE A 74 -12.42 7.43 -8.17
N VAL A 75 -13.22 8.47 -8.45
CA VAL A 75 -13.15 9.27 -9.70
C VAL A 75 -11.92 10.18 -9.73
N ASN A 76 -11.31 10.45 -8.58
CA ASN A 76 -9.99 11.07 -8.55
C ASN A 76 -8.92 9.98 -8.63
N LYS A 77 -7.85 10.23 -9.40
CA LYS A 77 -6.64 9.41 -9.52
C LYS A 77 -5.92 9.29 -8.17
N GLU A 78 -6.56 8.63 -7.21
CA GLU A 78 -6.10 8.57 -5.85
C GLU A 78 -5.20 7.34 -5.69
N ASN A 79 -3.96 7.63 -5.32
CA ASN A 79 -3.03 6.65 -4.82
C ASN A 79 -3.65 6.07 -3.54
N LEU A 80 -3.77 4.75 -3.42
CA LEU A 80 -4.27 4.11 -2.20
C LEU A 80 -3.15 3.36 -1.50
N ASP A 81 -2.94 3.68 -0.23
CA ASP A 81 -2.05 2.96 0.67
C ASP A 81 -2.71 1.64 1.09
N MET A 82 -2.01 0.53 0.92
CA MET A 82 -2.49 -0.81 1.19
C MET A 82 -1.85 -1.38 2.45
N TYR A 83 -2.68 -1.94 3.31
CA TYR A 83 -2.29 -2.50 4.60
C TYR A 83 -2.83 -3.92 4.75
N ALA A 84 -1.99 -4.88 5.14
CA ALA A 84 -2.36 -6.28 5.30
C ALA A 84 -2.27 -6.76 6.75
N CYS A 85 -3.31 -7.45 7.21
CA CYS A 85 -3.30 -8.17 8.48
C CYS A 85 -2.64 -9.54 8.29
N LYS A 86 -1.52 -9.77 8.98
CA LYS A 86 -0.83 -11.07 8.93
C LYS A 86 -1.58 -12.18 9.65
N SER A 87 -2.51 -11.85 10.54
CA SER A 87 -3.29 -12.83 11.32
C SER A 87 -4.46 -13.42 10.54
N CYS A 88 -5.19 -12.62 9.77
CA CYS A 88 -6.39 -13.08 9.04
C CYS A 88 -6.33 -12.90 7.52
N GLY A 89 -5.26 -12.32 6.97
CA GLY A 89 -5.11 -12.09 5.53
C GLY A 89 -5.95 -10.93 4.98
N LYS A 90 -6.71 -10.22 5.83
CA LYS A 90 -7.47 -9.03 5.42
C LYS A 90 -6.55 -7.95 4.87
N VAL A 91 -6.94 -7.34 3.75
CA VAL A 91 -6.29 -6.15 3.19
C VAL A 91 -7.24 -4.97 3.31
N GLU A 92 -6.71 -3.84 3.77
CA GLU A 92 -7.40 -2.56 3.94
C GLU A 92 -6.73 -1.50 3.07
N PHE A 93 -7.55 -0.66 2.44
CA PHE A 93 -7.12 0.42 1.54
C PHE A 93 -7.41 1.76 2.20
N PHE A 94 -6.44 2.66 2.14
CA PHE A 94 -6.51 4.01 2.69
C PHE A 94 -6.11 5.02 1.62
N VAL A 95 -6.68 6.23 1.66
CA VAL A 95 -6.25 7.32 0.77
C VAL A 95 -4.78 7.66 1.07
N ALA A 96 -3.96 7.84 0.03
CA ALA A 96 -2.54 8.11 0.19
C ALA A 96 -2.26 9.27 1.15
N GLY A 97 -1.37 9.03 2.12
CA GLY A 97 -1.07 10.01 3.15
C GLY A 97 -2.00 9.95 4.37
N PHE A 98 -2.84 8.92 4.49
CA PHE A 98 -3.62 8.62 5.70
C PHE A 98 -2.78 8.71 6.98
N ASN A 99 -1.55 8.18 6.96
CA ASN A 99 -0.64 8.23 8.11
C ASN A 99 -0.22 9.65 8.51
N LYS A 100 -0.30 10.64 7.61
CA LYS A 100 0.05 12.03 7.95
C LYS A 100 -0.98 12.69 8.86
N HIS A 101 -2.19 12.14 8.95
CA HIS A 101 -3.26 12.69 9.80
C HIS A 101 -3.28 12.07 11.21
N LEU A 102 -2.71 10.87 11.39
CA LEU A 102 -2.62 10.21 12.70
C LEU A 102 -1.60 10.89 13.64
N THR A 103 -0.72 11.75 13.13
CA THR A 103 0.20 12.56 13.95
C THR A 103 -0.48 13.73 14.67
N ARG A 104 -1.74 14.09 14.32
CA ARG A 104 -2.41 15.27 14.88
C ARG A 104 -3.39 14.98 16.02
N THR A 105 -3.62 13.71 16.34
CA THR A 105 -4.59 13.28 17.37
C THR A 105 -3.97 12.67 18.62
N SER A 106 -2.64 12.53 18.70
CA SER A 106 -1.94 12.00 19.88
C SER A 106 -1.47 13.07 20.88
N SER A 107 -1.87 14.34 20.71
CA SER A 107 -1.60 15.45 21.63
C SER A 107 -2.89 16.00 22.26
N GLY A 108 -3.63 15.15 22.96
CA GLY A 108 -4.80 15.52 23.75
C GLY A 108 -4.90 14.67 25.00
#